data_AF-A0A2D5RV16-F1
#
_entry.id   AF-A0A2D5RV16-F1
#
_cell.length_a   1.000
_cell.length_b   1.000
_cell.length_c   1.000
_cell.angle_alpha   90.00
_cell.angle_beta   90.00
_cell.angle_gamma   90.00
#
_symmetry.space_group_name_H-M   'P 1'
#
loop_
_entity.id
_entity.type
_entity.pdbx_description
1 polymer ?
#
loop_
_entity_poly.entity_id
_entity_poly.type
_entity_poly.pdbx_seq_one_letter_code
_entity_poly.pdbx_strand_id
1 'polypeptide(L)' 'MANRLIIEFSEEATENYLRLVSRKSEDEVTMDMEPSGVKVEIDIGPAHYGWEAEIAGKSLGEVFVKLKDTGSPKLKS' A
#
# COMPACT_ATOMS: atom_id res chain seq x y z
N MET A 1 15.62 16.68 -6.85
CA MET A 1 15.02 15.62 -7.69
C MET A 1 13.99 14.91 -6.83
N ALA A 2 12.72 14.96 -7.21
CA ALA A 2 11.67 14.22 -6.52
C ALA A 2 11.37 12.96 -7.34
N ASN A 3 11.47 11.80 -6.71
CA ASN A 3 11.04 10.54 -7.31
C ASN A 3 9.67 10.20 -6.74
N ARG A 4 8.71 9.88 -7.60
CA ARG A 4 7.40 9.38 -7.19
C ARG A 4 7.47 7.86 -7.12
N LEU A 5 7.26 7.31 -5.94
CA LEU A 5 6.98 5.89 -5.75
C LEU A 5 5.51 5.64 -6.11
N ILE A 6 5.28 4.72 -7.04
CA ILE A 6 3.94 4.25 -7.43
C ILE A 6 3.84 2.81 -6.95
N ILE A 7 2.81 2.52 -6.16
CA ILE A 7 2.52 1.18 -5.64
C ILE A 7 1.13 0.82 -6.16
N GLU A 8 1.05 -0.30 -6.86
CA GLU A 8 -0.15 -0.78 -7.52
C GLU A 8 -0.43 -2.20 -7.01
N PHE A 9 -1.58 -2.40 -6.41
CA PHE A 9 -1.98 -3.69 -5.85
C PHE A 9 -2.59 -4.53 -6.97
N SER A 10 -2.29 -5.83 -7.00
CA SER A 10 -3.04 -6.76 -7.82
C SER A 10 -4.53 -6.75 -7.44
N GLU A 11 -5.39 -7.29 -8.31
CA GLU A 11 -6.83 -7.42 -8.02
C GLU A 11 -7.07 -8.24 -6.74
N GLU A 12 -6.36 -9.37 -6.60
CA GLU A 12 -6.38 -10.20 -5.39
C GLU A 12 -5.94 -9.42 -4.14
N ALA A 13 -4.83 -8.69 -4.24
CA ALA A 13 -4.35 -7.89 -3.12
C ALA A 13 -5.28 -6.74 -2.74
N THR A 14 -5.98 -6.18 -3.72
CA THR A 14 -7.01 -5.16 -3.50
C THR A 14 -8.23 -5.76 -2.79
N GLU A 15 -8.70 -6.93 -3.21
CA GLU A 15 -9.81 -7.62 -2.56
C GLU A 15 -9.47 -7.98 -1.11
N ASN A 16 -8.28 -8.53 -0.87
CA ASN A 16 -7.79 -8.85 0.47
C ASN A 16 -7.70 -7.61 1.36
N TYR A 17 -7.18 -6.50 0.82
CA TYR A 17 -7.12 -5.22 1.52
C TYR A 17 -8.52 -4.76 1.96
N LEU A 18 -9.46 -4.66 1.01
CA LEU A 18 -10.82 -4.19 1.29
C LEU A 18 -11.50 -5.08 2.32
N ARG A 19 -11.37 -6.41 2.19
CA ARG A 19 -11.95 -7.35 3.14
C ARG A 19 -11.40 -7.17 4.56
N LEU A 20 -10.10 -6.98 4.72
CA LEU A 20 -9.47 -6.82 6.03
C LEU A 20 -9.82 -5.48 6.67
N VAL A 21 -9.81 -4.40 5.89
CA VAL A 21 -10.12 -3.06 6.38
C VAL A 21 -11.59 -2.93 6.74
N SER A 22 -12.51 -3.45 5.92
CA SER A 22 -13.94 -3.43 6.24
C SER A 22 -14.23 -4.14 7.56
N ARG A 23 -13.64 -5.33 7.78
CA ARG A 23 -13.79 -6.06 9.05
C ARG A 23 -13.26 -5.26 10.24
N LYS A 24 -12.06 -4.66 10.11
CA LYS A 24 -11.50 -3.83 11.18
C LYS A 24 -12.42 -2.66 11.52
N SER A 25 -12.96 -1.97 10.50
CA SER A 25 -13.89 -0.86 10.71
C SER A 25 -15.19 -1.32 11.37
N GLU A 26 -15.74 -2.48 10.98
CA GLU A 26 -16.93 -3.06 11.62
C GLU A 26 -16.68 -3.40 13.09
N ASP A 27 -15.50 -3.95 13.40
CA ASP A 27 -15.09 -4.25 14.77
C ASP A 27 -14.97 -2.98 15.62
N GLU A 28 -14.33 -1.93 15.08
CA GLU A 28 -14.18 -0.63 15.76
C GLU A 28 -15.54 0.00 16.06
N VAL A 29 -16.48 -0.02 15.11
CA VAL A 29 -17.85 0.48 15.32
C VAL A 29 -18.60 -0.35 16.36
N THR A 30 -18.48 -1.68 16.29
CA THR A 30 -19.17 -2.59 17.23
C THR A 30 -18.65 -2.42 18.66
N MET A 31 -17.37 -2.11 18.82
CA MET A 31 -16.71 -1.93 20.11
C MET A 31 -16.73 -0.48 20.62
N ASP A 32 -17.40 0.44 19.93
CA ASP A 32 -17.42 1.88 20.24
C ASP A 32 -16.00 2.47 20.39
N MET A 33 -15.10 2.06 19.49
CA MET A 33 -13.69 2.48 19.47
C MET A 33 -13.47 3.60 18.45
N GLU A 34 -12.50 4.48 18.72
CA GLU A 34 -12.07 5.48 17.74
C GLU A 34 -11.34 4.83 16.54
N PRO A 35 -11.50 5.34 15.31
CA PRO A 35 -10.83 4.82 14.13
C PRO A 35 -9.30 4.85 14.28
N SER A 36 -8.65 3.68 14.29
CA SER A 36 -7.21 3.58 14.54
C SER A 36 -6.35 3.61 13.26
N GLY A 37 -7.00 3.69 12.09
CA GLY A 37 -6.34 3.69 10.79
C GLY A 37 -5.77 2.32 10.38
N VAL A 38 -5.05 2.28 9.25
CA VAL A 38 -4.49 1.05 8.66
C VAL A 38 -3.01 1.27 8.34
N LYS A 39 -2.17 0.34 8.79
CA LYS A 39 -0.75 0.27 8.43
C LYS A 39 -0.57 -0.85 7.40
N VAL A 40 -0.02 -0.49 6.25
CA VAL A 40 0.35 -1.43 5.18
C VAL A 40 1.87 -1.47 5.10
N GLU A 41 2.43 -2.66 5.18
CA GLU A 41 3.88 -2.91 5.05
C GLU A 41 4.14 -3.56 3.70
N ILE A 42 5.20 -3.12 3.02
CA ILE A 42 5.51 -3.54 1.65
C ILE A 42 7.00 -3.84 1.58
N ASP A 43 7.32 -5.10 1.29
CA ASP A 43 8.69 -5.56 1.14
C ASP A 43 9.14 -5.41 -0.32
N ILE A 44 10.05 -4.45 -0.53
CA ILE A 44 10.58 -4.13 -1.86
C ILE A 44 11.90 -4.91 -2.06
N GLY A 45 11.80 -6.10 -2.65
CA GLY A 45 12.96 -6.88 -3.09
C GLY A 45 13.61 -6.37 -4.39
N PRO A 46 14.79 -6.91 -4.76
CA PRO A 46 15.39 -6.72 -6.08
C PRO A 46 14.39 -7.09 -7.18
N ALA A 47 14.40 -6.38 -8.31
CA ALA A 47 13.36 -6.39 -9.36
C ALA A 47 12.94 -7.74 -9.96
N HIS A 48 13.59 -8.85 -9.59
CA HIS A 48 13.32 -10.20 -10.05
C HIS A 48 12.44 -11.04 -9.10
N TYR A 49 12.13 -10.56 -7.88
CA TYR A 49 11.50 -11.38 -6.84
C TYR A 49 10.02 -11.08 -6.54
N GLY A 50 9.37 -10.23 -7.35
CA GLY A 50 8.03 -9.72 -6.99
C GLY A 50 8.08 -8.86 -5.72
N TRP A 51 6.98 -8.21 -5.40
CA TRP A 51 6.85 -7.43 -4.17
C TRP A 51 5.61 -7.91 -3.43
N GLU A 52 5.71 -8.05 -2.11
CA GLU A 52 4.61 -8.53 -1.27
C GLU A 52 4.16 -7.42 -0.33
N ALA A 53 2.85 -7.32 -0.10
CA ALA A 53 2.27 -6.40 0.87
C ALA A 53 1.55 -7.16 1.98
N GLU A 54 1.56 -6.62 3.18
CA GLU A 54 0.85 -7.18 4.33
C GLU A 54 0.17 -6.12 5.21
N ILE A 55 -0.88 -6.55 5.92
CA ILE A 55 -1.55 -5.78 6.98
C ILE A 55 -1.59 -6.63 8.24
N ALA A 56 -1.04 -6.11 9.34
CA ALA A 56 -1.03 -6.78 10.64
C ALA A 56 -0.53 -8.24 10.56
N GLY A 57 0.55 -8.47 9.78
CA GLY A 57 1.15 -9.79 9.56
C GLY A 57 0.33 -10.74 8.67
N LYS A 58 -0.68 -10.23 7.95
CA LYS A 58 -1.44 -10.99 6.94
C LYS A 58 -1.06 -10.52 5.55
N SER A 59 -0.56 -11.44 4.73
CA SER A 59 -0.29 -11.19 3.33
C SER A 59 -1.56 -10.74 2.60
N LEU A 60 -1.41 -9.64 1.86
CA LEU A 60 -2.38 -9.17 0.87
C LEU A 60 -2.12 -9.84 -0.48
N GLY A 61 -0.88 -10.21 -0.77
CA GLY A 61 -0.44 -10.78 -2.03
C GLY A 61 0.52 -9.86 -2.79
N GLU A 62 0.62 -10.08 -4.10
CA GLU A 62 1.58 -9.37 -4.96
C GLU A 62 1.18 -7.91 -5.19
N VAL A 63 2.18 -7.03 -5.11
CA VAL A 63 2.10 -5.60 -5.46
C VAL A 63 3.13 -5.25 -6.51
N PHE A 64 2.93 -4.13 -7.21
CA PHE A 64 3.77 -3.58 -8.25
C PHE A 64 4.30 -2.18 -7.87
N VAL A 65 5.61 -2.04 -7.74
CA VAL A 65 6.34 -0.84 -7.33
C VAL A 65 7.09 -0.22 -8.52
N LYS A 66 6.77 1.02 -8.88
CA LYS A 66 7.44 1.76 -9.96
C LYS A 66 7.98 3.07 -9.42
N LEU A 67 9.26 3.36 -9.69
CA LEU A 67 9.84 4.68 -9.44
C LEU A 67 9.70 5.54 -10.71
N LYS A 68 8.97 6.65 -10.61
CA LYS A 68 8.81 7.63 -11.68
C LYS A 68 9.59 8.90 -11.34
N ASP A 69 10.56 9.28 -12.17
CA ASP A 69 11.19 10.59 -12.08
C ASP A 69 10.14 11.68 -12.37
N THR A 70 10.00 12.64 -11.46
CA THR A 70 9.04 13.74 -11.65
C THR A 70 9.65 14.98 -12.29
N GLY A 71 10.96 14.97 -12.60
CA GLY A 71 11.69 16.10 -13.17
C GLY A 71 11.78 17.27 -12.19
N SER A 72 12.89 17.99 -12.22
CA SER A 72 12.97 19.26 -11.48
C SER A 72 12.11 20.32 -12.17
N PRO A 73 11.44 21.24 -11.44
CA PRO A 73 10.87 22.42 -12.08
C PRO A 73 12.00 23.13 -12.83
N LYS A 74 11.86 23.33 -14.15
CA LYS A 74 12.80 24.18 -14.88
C LYS A 74 12.65 25.58 -14.29
N LEU A 75 13.61 26.00 -13.47
CA LEU A 75 13.82 27.42 -13.17
C LEU A 75 14.01 28.11 -14.53
N LYS A 76 13.03 28.92 -14.93
CA LYS A 76 13.17 29.77 -16.11
C LYS A 76 14.32 30.74 -15.80
N SER A 77 15.43 30.58 -16.50
CA SER A 77 16.51 31.58 -16.59
C SER A 77 16.02 32.80 -17.36
#